data_AF-A0A364NZD4-F1
#
_entry.id   AF-A0A364NZD4-F1
#
_cell.length_a   1.000
_cell.length_b   1.000
_cell.length_c   1.000
_cell.angle_alpha   90.00
_cell.angle_beta   90.00
_cell.angle_gamma   90.00
#
_symmetry.space_group_name_H-M   'P 1'
#
loop_
_entity.id
_entity.type
_entity.pdbx_description
1 polymer ?
#
loop_
_entity_poly.entity_id
_entity_poly.type
_entity_poly.pdbx_seq_one_letter_code
_entity_poly.pdbx_strand_id
1 'polypeptide(L)' 'MDPSLIEIIKQAVVNARRQGLAGGQQQDAAVSVLLNMMPSLSPSIAGLIVEQLYPFVEDMGAVA' A
#
# COMPACT_ATOMS: atom_id res chain seq x y z
N MET A 1 -13.16 0.51 14.97
CA MET A 1 -11.71 0.31 14.97
C MET A 1 -11.21 0.86 13.66
N ASP A 2 -10.49 1.97 13.69
CA ASP A 2 -9.84 2.51 12.49
C ASP A 2 -8.80 1.49 12.00
N PRO A 3 -8.87 1.05 10.73
CA PRO A 3 -7.90 0.10 10.21
C PRO A 3 -6.51 0.71 10.32
N SER A 4 -5.55 -0.09 10.79
CA SER A 4 -4.17 0.38 10.89
C SER A 4 -3.67 0.74 9.49
N LEU A 5 -2.78 1.73 9.42
CA LEU A 5 -2.11 2.16 8.19
C LEU A 5 -1.53 0.97 7.40
N ILE A 6 -0.96 0.00 8.14
CA ILE A 6 -0.38 -1.22 7.59
C ILE A 6 -1.44 -2.07 6.92
N GLU A 7 -2.62 -2.26 7.53
CA GLU A 7 -3.68 -3.06 6.91
C GLU A 7 -4.31 -2.39 5.68
N ILE A 8 -4.39 -1.06 5.67
CA ILE A 8 -4.83 -0.30 4.49
C ILE A 8 -3.87 -0.58 3.32
N ILE A 9 -2.57 -0.43 3.55
CA ILE A 9 -1.54 -0.63 2.53
C ILE A 9 -1.49 -2.09 2.10
N LYS A 10 -1.56 -3.04 3.04
CA LYS A 10 -1.61 -4.48 2.75
C LYS A 10 -2.79 -4.82 1.85
N GLN A 11 -4.00 -4.35 2.17
CA GLN A 11 -5.18 -4.64 1.38
C GLN A 11 -5.06 -4.05 -0.03
N ALA A 12 -4.51 -2.83 -0.17
CA ALA A 12 -4.28 -2.20 -1.45
C ALA A 12 -3.27 -3.01 -2.31
N VAL A 13 -2.14 -3.42 -1.73
CA VAL A 13 -1.12 -4.23 -2.41
C VAL A 13 -1.65 -5.61 -2.80
N VAL A 14 -2.38 -6.29 -1.91
CA VAL A 14 -2.97 -7.60 -2.20
C VAL A 14 -4.02 -7.50 -3.30
N ASN A 15 -4.87 -6.47 -3.28
CA ASN A 15 -5.86 -6.23 -4.33
C ASN A 15 -5.19 -5.93 -5.68
N ALA A 16 -4.14 -5.10 -5.70
CA ALA A 16 -3.35 -4.81 -6.88
C ALA A 16 -2.66 -6.06 -7.44
N ARG A 17 -2.09 -6.90 -6.57
CA ARG A 17 -1.47 -8.18 -6.94
C ARG A 17 -2.48 -9.14 -7.56
N ARG A 18 -3.68 -9.25 -6.99
CA ARG A 18 -4.78 -10.07 -7.54
C ARG A 18 -5.21 -9.63 -8.94
N GLN A 19 -4.99 -8.37 -9.30
CA GLN A 19 -5.25 -7.83 -10.64
C GLN A 19 -4.08 -8.05 -11.60
N GLY A 20 -3.00 -8.71 -11.17
CA GLY A 20 -1.82 -8.98 -12.01
C GLY A 20 -0.86 -7.80 -12.13
N LEU A 21 -0.98 -6.78 -11.27
CA LEU A 21 -0.11 -5.62 -11.29
C LEU A 21 1.31 -5.96 -10.82
N ALA A 22 2.32 -5.38 -11.46
CA ALA A 22 3.73 -5.54 -11.08
C ALA A 22 4.06 -4.75 -9.80
N GLY A 23 5.19 -5.04 -9.15
CA GLY A 23 5.54 -4.46 -7.83
C GLY A 23 5.45 -2.93 -7.76
N GLY A 24 6.01 -2.21 -8.74
CA GLY A 24 5.89 -0.74 -8.80
C GLY A 24 4.43 -0.27 -8.94
N GLN A 25 3.63 -0.96 -9.75
CA GLN A 25 2.20 -0.65 -9.91
C GLN A 25 1.38 -0.96 -8.64
N GLN A 26 1.80 -1.93 -7.84
CA GLN A 26 1.20 -2.22 -6.53
C GLN A 26 1.49 -1.11 -5.53
N GLN A 27 2.70 -0.55 -5.54
CA GLN A 27 3.08 0.60 -4.71
C GLN A 27 2.27 1.84 -5.10
N ASP A 28 2.16 2.15 -6.40
CA ASP A 28 1.36 3.28 -6.88
C ASP A 28 -0.12 3.16 -6.49
N ALA A 29 -0.66 1.94 -6.55
CA ALA A 29 -2.02 1.66 -6.08
C ALA A 29 -2.17 1.89 -4.57
N ALA A 30 -1.20 1.45 -3.77
CA ALA A 30 -1.20 1.68 -2.33
C ALA A 30 -1.09 3.17 -1.97
N VAL A 31 -0.25 3.94 -2.67
CA VAL A 31 -0.14 5.40 -2.50
C VAL A 31 -1.47 6.08 -2.82
N SER A 32 -2.12 5.66 -3.90
CA SER A 32 -3.42 6.22 -4.33
C SER A 32 -4.52 5.97 -3.30
N VAL A 33 -4.56 4.76 -2.73
CA VAL A 33 -5.48 4.42 -1.63
C VAL A 33 -5.19 5.25 -0.38
N LEU A 34 -3.91 5.41 -0.04
CA LEU A 34 -3.47 6.16 1.13
C LEU A 34 -3.85 7.64 1.05
N LEU A 35 -3.65 8.26 -0.11
CA LEU A 35 -4.03 9.66 -0.37
C LEU A 35 -5.55 9.87 -0.37
N ASN A 36 -6.30 8.89 -0.87
CA ASN A 36 -7.77 8.95 -0.84
C ASN A 36 -8.31 8.86 0.60
N MET A 37 -7.69 8.06 1.46
CA MET A 37 -8.07 7.96 2.88
C MET A 37 -7.57 9.14 3.72
N MET A 38 -6.42 9.72 3.37
CA MET A 38 -5.81 10.85 4.06
C MET A 38 -5.48 11.97 3.07
N PRO A 39 -6.47 12.76 2.65
CA PRO A 39 -6.26 13.83 1.65
C PRO A 39 -5.38 14.98 2.16
N SER A 40 -5.16 15.08 3.47
CA SER A 40 -4.20 16.02 4.07
C SER A 40 -2.75 15.55 3.99
N LEU A 41 -2.51 14.29 3.62
CA LEU A 41 -1.17 13.73 3.48
C LEU A 41 -0.54 14.20 2.18
N SER A 42 0.71 14.66 2.26
CA SER A 42 1.47 15.02 1.06
C SER A 42 1.73 13.78 0.20
N PRO A 43 1.58 13.84 -1.14
CA PRO A 43 1.92 12.75 -2.05
C PRO A 43 3.33 12.19 -1.84
N SER A 44 4.31 13.05 -1.56
CA SER A 44 5.69 12.64 -1.30
C SER A 44 5.81 11.83 -0.02
N ILE A 45 5.06 12.20 1.02
CA ILE A 45 5.06 11.48 2.31
C ILE A 45 4.30 10.15 2.17
N ALA A 46 3.20 10.14 1.42
CA ALA A 46 2.47 8.92 1.11
C ALA A 46 3.35 7.90 0.38
N GLY A 47 4.14 8.36 -0.61
CA GLY A 47 5.13 7.55 -1.30
C GLY A 47 6.16 6.92 -0.35
N LEU A 48 6.77 7.73 0.52
CA LEU A 48 7.74 7.26 1.51
C LEU A 48 7.15 6.21 2.46
N ILE A 49 5.93 6.45 2.95
CA ILE A 49 5.24 5.50 3.83
C ILE A 49 5.05 4.15 3.13
N VAL A 50 4.57 4.17 1.88
CA VAL A 50 4.36 2.93 1.11
C VAL A 50 5.67 2.25 0.79
N GLU A 51 6.71 2.97 0.39
CA GLU A 51 8.04 2.41 0.12
C GLU A 51 8.64 1.71 1.34
N GLN A 52 8.51 2.30 2.53
CA GLN A 52 8.99 1.71 3.77
C GLN A 52 8.19 0.49 4.20
N LEU A 53 6.88 0.47 3.93
CA LEU A 53 5.99 -0.61 4.38
C LEU A 53 5.82 -1.73 3.35
N TYR A 54 6.09 -1.47 2.08
CA TYR A 54 5.90 -2.43 0.99
C TYR A 54 6.71 -3.72 1.17
N PRO A 55 8.00 -3.70 1.57
CA PRO A 55 8.77 -4.93 1.80
C PRO A 55 8.15 -5.82 2.88
N PHE A 56 7.62 -5.23 3.95
CA PHE A 56 6.96 -5.98 5.03
C PHE A 56 5.66 -6.63 4.54
N VAL A 57 4.90 -5.91 3.71
CA VAL A 57 3.66 -6.41 3.10
C VAL A 57 3.96 -7.48 2.06
N GLU A 58 5.04 -7.31 1.28
CA GLU A 58 5.47 -8.26 0.26
C GLU A 58 5.85 -9.60 0.90
N ASP A 59 6.66 -9.55 1.97
CA ASP A 59 7.08 -10.71 2.76
C ASP A 59 5.86 -11.41 3.40
N MET A 60 4.98 -10.66 4.07
CA MET A 60 3.73 -11.22 4.63
C MET A 60 2.81 -11.85 3.59
N GLY A 61 2.78 -11.29 2.37
CA GLY A 61 1.98 -11.81 1.27
C GLY A 61 2.64 -12.96 0.50
N ALA A 62 3.92 -13.26 0.73
CA ALA A 62 4.62 -14.40 0.17
C ALA A 62 4.41 -15.68 1.01
N VAL A 63 3.99 -15.54 2.27
CA VAL A 63 3.71 -16.65 3.19
C VAL A 63 2.27 -17.18 3.11
N ALA A 64 1.44 -16.63 2.22
CA ALA A 64 0.00 -16.92 2.10
C ALA A 64 -0.37 -17.72 0.85
#